data_AF-A0A0C5XPP5-F1
#
_entry.id   AF-A0A0C5XPP5-F1
#
_cell.length_a   1.000
_cell.length_b   1.000
_cell.length_c   1.000
_cell.angle_alpha   90.00
_cell.angle_beta   90.00
_cell.angle_gamma   90.00
#
_symmetry.space_group_name_H-M   'P 1'
#
loop_
_entity.id
_entity.type
_entity.pdbx_description
1 polymer ?
#
loop_
_entity_poly.entity_id
_entity_poly.type
_entity_poly.pdbx_seq_one_letter_code
_entity_poly.pdbx_strand_id
1 'polypeptide(L)'
;MSRRYRRRTFAEVTAQARADERAQVAQFGRWQIAAVANLIAAGRVDAESGSLLSSRLAAFVEQVEQGLHLSTNTPAQGEKK
;
A
#
# COMPACT_ATOMS: atom_id res chain seq x y z
N MET A 1 -29.52 12.93 -25.88
CA MET A 1 -28.61 13.50 -24.85
C MET A 1 -27.17 13.13 -25.20
N SER A 2 -26.39 14.05 -25.77
CA SER A 2 -25.00 13.77 -26.12
C SER A 2 -24.14 13.89 -24.86
N ARG A 3 -23.61 12.76 -24.38
CA ARG A 3 -22.67 12.70 -23.25
C ARG A 3 -21.38 13.37 -23.69
N ARG A 4 -21.20 14.66 -23.38
CA ARG A 4 -20.00 15.44 -23.71
C ARG A 4 -18.78 14.69 -23.17
N TYR A 5 -17.97 14.14 -24.07
CA TYR A 5 -16.74 13.44 -23.73
C TYR A 5 -15.70 14.49 -23.34
N ARG A 6 -15.59 14.79 -22.03
CA ARG A 6 -14.58 15.71 -21.52
C ARG A 6 -13.22 15.02 -21.61
N ARG A 7 -12.34 15.52 -22.47
CA ARG A 7 -10.95 15.04 -22.56
C ARG A 7 -10.25 15.34 -21.23
N ARG A 8 -9.62 14.33 -20.64
CA ARG A 8 -8.83 14.47 -19.41
C ARG A 8 -7.45 15.04 -19.74
N THR A 9 -6.93 15.86 -18.85
CA THR A 9 -5.55 16.36 -18.90
C THR A 9 -4.57 15.27 -18.44
N PHE A 10 -3.29 15.40 -18.82
CA PHE A 10 -2.23 14.51 -18.32
C PHE A 10 -2.13 14.52 -16.80
N ALA A 11 -2.34 15.68 -16.16
CA ALA A 11 -2.37 15.81 -14.71
C ALA A 11 -3.50 14.99 -14.08
N GLU A 12 -4.72 15.06 -14.65
CA GLU A 12 -5.86 14.28 -14.19
C GLU A 12 -5.65 12.76 -14.38
N VAL A 13 -5.07 12.35 -15.50
CA VAL A 13 -4.73 10.94 -15.75
C VAL A 13 -3.70 10.44 -14.75
N THR A 14 -2.67 11.24 -14.47
CA THR A 14 -1.62 10.88 -13.49
C THR A 14 -2.15 10.82 -12.06
N ALA A 15 -3.03 11.76 -11.68
CA ALA A 15 -3.68 11.75 -10.38
C ALA A 15 -4.57 10.51 -10.21
N GLN A 16 -5.31 10.11 -11.25
CA GLN A 16 -6.10 8.89 -11.24
C GLN A 16 -5.21 7.64 -11.11
N ALA A 17 -4.13 7.55 -11.90
CA ALA A 17 -3.22 6.41 -11.83
C ALA A 17 -2.63 6.22 -10.42
N ARG A 18 -2.24 7.31 -9.74
CA ARG A 18 -1.77 7.25 -8.35
C ARG A 18 -2.85 6.83 -7.36
N ALA A 19 -4.10 7.25 -7.59
CA ALA A 19 -5.23 6.81 -6.77
C ALA A 19 -5.49 5.31 -6.94
N ASP A 20 -5.48 4.83 -8.19
CA ASP A 20 -5.68 3.42 -8.52
C ASP A 20 -4.55 2.54 -7.96
N GLU A 21 -3.30 2.99 -8.07
CA GLU A 21 -2.13 2.31 -7.51
C GLU A 21 -2.26 2.17 -5.99
N ARG A 22 -2.60 3.25 -5.27
CA ARG A 22 -2.82 3.19 -3.82
C ARG A 22 -3.91 2.19 -3.44
N ALA A 23 -5.02 2.16 -4.19
CA ALA A 23 -6.09 1.21 -3.94
C ALA A 23 -5.63 -0.24 -4.14
N GLN A 24 -4.82 -0.51 -5.18
CA GLN A 24 -4.28 -1.85 -5.44
C GLN A 24 -3.27 -2.28 -4.36
N VAL A 25 -2.39 -1.39 -3.92
CA VAL A 25 -1.41 -1.68 -2.86
C VAL A 25 -2.12 -1.94 -1.53
N ALA A 26 -3.12 -1.14 -1.19
CA ALA A 26 -3.94 -1.36 0.02
C ALA A 26 -4.67 -2.71 -0.03
N GLN A 27 -5.26 -3.05 -1.18
CA GLN A 27 -5.90 -4.35 -1.40
C GLN A 27 -4.92 -5.51 -1.23
N PHE A 28 -3.73 -5.41 -1.82
CA PHE A 28 -2.69 -6.42 -1.68
C PHE A 28 -2.25 -6.58 -0.23
N GLY A 29 -2.04 -5.49 0.50
CA GLY A 29 -1.69 -5.54 1.93
C GLY A 29 -2.76 -6.26 2.77
N ARG A 30 -4.06 -6.05 2.50
CA ARG A 30 -5.14 -6.80 3.13
C ARG A 30 -5.06 -8.31 2.86
N TRP A 31 -4.71 -8.71 1.64
CA TRP A 31 -4.49 -10.12 1.31
C TRP A 31 -3.29 -10.71 2.05
N GLN A 32 -2.21 -9.96 2.21
CA GLN A 32 -1.04 -10.41 2.98
C GLN A 32 -1.37 -10.62 4.47
N ILE A 33 -2.17 -9.73 5.07
CA ILE A 33 -2.63 -9.90 6.45
C ILE A 33 -3.42 -11.21 6.60
N ALA A 34 -4.33 -11.50 5.67
CA ALA A 34 -5.08 -12.76 5.66
C ALA A 34 -4.17 -13.98 5.48
N ALA A 35 -3.14 -13.88 4.63
CA ALA A 35 -2.16 -14.94 4.45
C ALA A 35 -1.36 -15.22 5.74
N VAL A 36 -0.93 -14.17 6.46
CA VAL A 36 -0.25 -14.32 7.76
C VAL A 36 -1.16 -15.00 8.78
N ALA A 37 -2.43 -14.61 8.86
CA ALA A 37 -3.40 -15.26 9.75
C ALA A 37 -3.54 -16.76 9.45
N ASN A 38 -3.57 -17.14 8.16
CA ASN A 38 -3.60 -18.55 7.76
C ASN A 38 -2.32 -19.30 8.14
N LEU A 39 -1.15 -18.66 8.04
CA LEU A 39 0.13 -19.26 8.43
C LEU A 39 0.21 -19.50 9.95
N ILE A 40 -0.33 -18.58 10.76
CA ILE A 40 -0.45 -18.76 12.22
C ILE A 40 -1.40 -19.92 12.52
N ALA A 41 -2.58 -19.95 11.91
CA ALA A 41 -3.56 -21.01 12.12
C ALA A 41 -3.02 -22.40 11.71
N ALA A 42 -2.17 -22.46 10.69
CA ALA A 42 -1.49 -23.68 10.25
C ALA A 42 -0.27 -24.07 11.10
N GLY A 43 0.07 -23.29 12.15
CA GLY A 43 1.24 -23.51 13.00
C GLY A 43 2.58 -23.37 12.26
N ARG A 44 2.59 -22.68 11.11
CA ARG A 44 3.81 -22.46 10.29
C ARG A 44 4.59 -21.23 10.74
N VAL A 45 3.93 -20.32 11.44
CA VAL A 45 4.48 -19.10 12.03
C VAL A 45 3.99 -19.00 13.46
N ASP A 46 4.84 -18.54 14.37
CA ASP A 46 4.45 -18.32 15.75
C ASP A 46 3.42 -17.19 15.87
N ALA A 47 2.51 -17.33 16.83
CA ALA A 47 1.39 -16.39 16.97
C ALA A 47 1.85 -14.97 17.30
N GLU A 48 2.93 -14.80 18.06
CA GLU A 48 3.45 -13.50 18.48
C GLU A 48 4.03 -12.72 17.30
N SER A 49 4.99 -13.30 16.59
CA SER A 49 5.62 -12.68 15.42
C SER A 49 4.63 -12.48 14.28
N GLY A 50 3.71 -13.44 14.07
CA GLY A 50 2.65 -13.31 13.10
C GLY A 50 1.68 -12.16 13.41
N SER A 51 1.32 -11.97 14.68
CA SER A 51 0.46 -10.86 15.11
C SER A 51 1.16 -9.51 14.99
N LEU A 52 2.46 -9.45 15.33
CA LEU A 52 3.27 -8.24 15.15
C LEU A 52 3.38 -7.85 13.67
N LEU A 53 3.65 -8.82 12.79
CA LEU A 53 3.72 -8.59 11.34
C LEU A 53 2.36 -8.12 10.79
N SER A 54 1.27 -8.76 11.19
CA SER A 54 -0.09 -8.37 10.78
C SER A 54 -0.42 -6.93 11.20
N SER A 55 -0.04 -6.54 12.42
CA SER A 55 -0.26 -5.18 12.93
C SER A 55 0.55 -4.14 12.16
N ARG A 56 1.81 -4.45 11.82
CA ARG A 56 2.65 -3.56 10.99
C ARG A 56 2.11 -3.42 9.57
N LEU A 57 1.64 -4.52 8.97
CA LEU A 57 1.01 -4.50 7.65
C LEU A 57 -0.28 -3.69 7.66
N ALA A 58 -1.10 -3.80 8.71
CA ALA A 58 -2.32 -3.00 8.86
C ALA A 58 -2.00 -1.50 8.92
N ALA A 59 -1.03 -1.10 9.73
CA ALA A 59 -0.57 0.29 9.81
C ALA A 59 -0.01 0.80 8.47
N PHE A 60 0.74 -0.04 7.75
CA PHE A 60 1.22 0.31 6.42
C PHE A 60 0.08 0.50 5.41
N VAL A 61 -0.92 -0.38 5.39
CA VAL A 61 -2.11 -0.25 4.52
C VAL A 61 -2.83 1.07 4.81
N GLU A 62 -3.02 1.41 6.09
CA GLU A 62 -3.63 2.68 6.49
C GLU A 62 -2.83 3.88 5.98
N GLN A 63 -1.50 3.86 6.11
CA GLN A 63 -0.62 4.91 5.56
C GLN A 63 -0.72 5.00 4.03
N VAL A 64 -0.85 3.88 3.33
CA VAL A 64 -1.03 3.87 1.86
C VAL A 64 -2.35 4.53 1.48
N GLU A 65 -3.45 4.18 2.15
CA GLU A 65 -4.79 4.75 1.91
C GLU A 65 -4.82 6.26 2.17
N GLN A 66 -4.13 6.72 3.22
CA GLN A 66 -3.98 8.13 3.55
C GLN A 66 -2.98 8.87 2.63
N GLY A 67 -2.21 8.15 1.81
CA GLY A 67 -1.17 8.73 0.95
C GLY A 67 0.11 9.15 1.67
N LEU A 68 0.36 8.62 2.87
CA LEU A 68 1.49 8.95 3.75
C LEU A 68 2.68 7.97 3.63
N HIS A 69 2.56 6.95 2.78
CA HIS A 69 3.54 5.86 2.61
C HIS A 69 4.92 6.25 2.02
N LEU A 70 5.20 7.56 1.85
CA LEU A 70 6.43 8.08 1.24
C LEU A 70 7.51 8.49 2.25
N SER A 71 7.30 8.34 3.56
CA SER A 71 8.36 8.59 4.53
C SER A 71 9.25 7.36 4.68
N THR A 72 10.54 7.51 4.35
CA THR A 72 11.72 6.67 4.65
C THR A 72 12.28 5.69 3.62
N ASN A 73 12.25 6.00 2.32
CA ASN A 73 13.18 5.38 1.35
C ASN A 73 13.84 6.41 0.40
N THR A 74 14.22 7.57 0.95
CA THR A 74 15.32 8.33 0.36
C THR A 74 16.60 7.54 0.69
N PRO A 75 17.30 6.91 -0.28
CA PRO A 75 18.67 6.49 0.00
C PRO A 75 19.41 7.76 0.42
N ALA A 76 20.11 7.70 1.55
CA ALA A 76 20.97 8.79 2.00
C ALA A 76 21.78 9.27 0.79
N GLN A 77 21.45 10.46 0.29
CA GLN A 77 22.19 11.07 -0.80
C GLN A 77 23.59 11.35 -0.26
N GLY A 78 24.53 10.54 -0.73
CA GLY A 78 25.96 10.83 -0.78
C GLY A 78 26.57 11.43 0.50
N GLU A 79 27.22 10.58 1.28
CA GLU A 79 28.52 10.99 1.83
C GLU A 79 29.44 11.30 0.65
N LYS A 80 29.44 12.56 0.22
CA LYS A 80 30.51 13.11 -0.60
C LYS A 80 31.39 13.96 0.29
N LYS A 81 32.56 13.36 0.58
CA LYS A 81 33.83 13.94 1.00
C LYS A 81 33.94 14.46 2.43
#